data_AF-A0A3G4VNK8-F1
#
_entry.id   AF-A0A3G4VNK8-F1
#
_cell.length_a   1.000
_cell.length_b   1.000
_cell.length_c   1.000
_cell.angle_alpha   90.00
_cell.angle_beta   90.00
_cell.angle_gamma   90.00
#
_symmetry.space_group_name_H-M   'P 1'
#
loop_
_entity.id
_entity.type
_entity.pdbx_description
1 polymer ?
#
loop_
_entity_poly.entity_id
_entity_poly.type
_entity_poly.pdbx_seq_one_letter_code
_entity_poly.pdbx_strand_id
1 'polypeptide(L)'
;MELGTRPVGEDTVPLDQVVTVSHDITPRRLERAAADHGYSRLPVTGPGGEIWGYLHIKDALGASERDEPFPRTSLHPITKVSHDTPLDDTMTRTAGTHLAAVTDAQGTVIGFLTMEDLLEELVGAAHDPGGIASARERSSHTTDPD
;
A
#
# COMPACT_ATOMS: atom_id res chain seq x y z
N MET A 1 -7.00 -23.59 -11.27
CA MET A 1 -7.61 -22.25 -11.15
C MET A 1 -6.59 -21.31 -11.78
N GLU A 2 -6.93 -20.66 -12.90
CA GLU A 2 -5.99 -19.89 -13.75
C GLU A 2 -5.41 -18.63 -13.08
N LEU A 3 -6.06 -18.13 -12.02
CA LEU A 3 -5.69 -16.91 -11.31
C LEU A 3 -4.45 -17.04 -10.43
N GLY A 4 -4.20 -18.22 -9.84
CA GLY A 4 -3.03 -18.43 -8.99
C GLY A 4 -1.73 -18.14 -9.74
N THR A 5 -1.67 -18.53 -11.01
CA THR A 5 -0.48 -18.40 -11.87
C THR A 5 -0.27 -17.02 -12.49
N ARG A 6 -1.22 -16.09 -12.34
CA ARG A 6 -1.11 -14.74 -12.93
C ARG A 6 -0.09 -13.91 -12.14
N PRO A 7 0.76 -13.10 -12.80
CA PRO A 7 1.70 -12.22 -12.12
C PRO A 7 0.98 -11.09 -11.36
N VAL A 8 1.45 -10.77 -10.16
CA VAL A 8 0.89 -9.68 -9.34
C VAL A 8 1.13 -8.27 -9.88
N GLY A 9 2.02 -8.12 -10.86
CA GLY A 9 2.26 -6.85 -11.55
C GLY A 9 1.00 -6.26 -12.18
N GLU A 10 0.02 -7.09 -12.56
CA GLU A 10 -1.23 -6.65 -13.17
C GLU A 10 -2.21 -6.01 -12.16
N ASP A 11 -2.09 -6.37 -10.88
CA ASP A 11 -2.99 -5.93 -9.79
C ASP A 11 -2.32 -4.89 -8.88
N THR A 12 -1.12 -4.45 -9.26
CA THR A 12 -0.32 -3.52 -8.47
C THR A 12 -0.89 -2.11 -8.57
N VAL A 13 -1.12 -1.46 -7.43
CA VAL A 13 -1.39 -0.01 -7.39
C VAL A 13 -0.10 0.73 -7.70
N PRO A 14 -0.02 1.49 -8.82
CA PRO A 14 1.19 2.20 -9.20
C PRO A 14 1.67 3.18 -8.13
N LEU A 15 2.99 3.29 -7.94
CA LEU A 15 3.58 4.11 -6.87
C LEU A 15 3.10 5.57 -6.86
N ASP A 16 2.83 6.15 -8.03
CA ASP A 16 2.33 7.52 -8.19
C ASP A 16 0.86 7.70 -7.77
N GLN A 17 0.12 6.60 -7.63
CA GLN A 17 -1.26 6.57 -7.14
C GLN A 17 -1.36 6.17 -5.67
N VAL A 18 -0.24 5.75 -5.07
CA VAL A 18 -0.21 5.33 -3.67
C VAL A 18 -0.08 6.54 -2.76
N VAL A 19 -1.00 6.66 -1.81
CA VAL A 19 -0.89 7.65 -0.74
C VAL A 19 0.28 7.28 0.15
N THR A 20 1.30 8.12 0.16
CA THR A 20 2.48 7.98 1.03
C THR A 20 2.56 9.15 1.99
N VAL A 21 3.31 8.97 3.08
CA VAL A 21 3.63 10.03 4.04
C VAL A 21 5.15 10.21 4.12
N SER A 22 5.60 11.43 4.36
CA SER A 22 7.04 11.72 4.49
C SER A 22 7.58 11.23 5.84
N HIS A 23 8.88 10.94 5.90
CA HIS A 23 9.61 10.54 7.10
C HIS A 23 9.51 11.50 8.30
N ASP A 24 9.12 12.76 8.07
CA ASP A 24 8.87 13.77 9.10
C ASP A 24 7.41 13.80 9.59
N ILE A 25 6.60 12.81 9.19
CA ILE A 25 5.20 12.69 9.62
C ILE A 25 5.10 12.55 11.14
N THR A 26 4.18 13.31 11.75
CA THR A 26 3.86 13.24 13.16
C THR A 26 2.67 12.31 13.40
N PRO A 27 2.48 11.75 14.61
CA PRO A 27 1.29 10.95 14.95
C PRO A 27 -0.03 11.62 14.58
N ARG A 28 -0.18 12.92 14.90
CA ARG A 28 -1.39 13.68 14.57
C ARG A 28 -1.64 13.76 13.06
N ARG A 29 -0.58 13.98 12.27
CA ARG A 29 -0.69 14.07 10.81
C ARG A 29 -0.95 12.69 10.20
N LEU A 30 -0.39 11.63 10.77
CA LEU A 30 -0.67 10.25 10.35
C LEU A 30 -2.15 9.89 10.57
N GLU A 31 -2.72 10.20 11.74
CA GLU A 31 -4.15 10.00 12.03
C GLU A 31 -5.03 10.70 11.00
N ARG A 32 -4.70 11.96 10.69
CA ARG A 32 -5.44 12.75 9.70
C ARG A 32 -5.32 12.15 8.30
N ALA A 33 -4.11 11.84 7.84
CA ALA A 33 -3.90 11.23 6.52
C ALA A 33 -4.65 9.89 6.39
N ALA A 34 -4.62 9.07 7.44
CA ALA A 34 -5.36 7.82 7.47
C ALA A 34 -6.89 8.03 7.39
N ALA A 35 -7.42 9.03 8.11
CA ALA A 35 -8.85 9.34 8.09
C ALA A 35 -9.30 9.95 6.75
N ASP A 36 -8.52 10.86 6.18
CA ASP A 36 -8.84 11.57 4.94
C ASP A 36 -8.87 10.61 3.73
N HIS A 37 -8.01 9.59 3.73
CA HIS A 37 -7.88 8.63 2.64
C HIS A 37 -8.49 7.25 2.92
N GLY A 38 -8.90 6.96 4.16
CA GLY A 38 -9.46 5.66 4.55
C GLY A 38 -8.45 4.53 4.67
N TYR A 39 -7.14 4.82 4.73
CA TYR A 39 -6.08 3.81 4.79
C TYR A 39 -5.56 3.60 6.20
N SER A 40 -5.40 2.33 6.59
CA SER A 40 -4.84 1.99 7.91
C SER A 40 -3.31 1.91 7.94
N ARG A 41 -2.68 1.72 6.78
CA ARG A 41 -1.22 1.55 6.61
C ARG A 41 -0.76 2.48 5.51
N LEU A 42 0.24 3.30 5.81
CA LEU A 42 0.76 4.32 4.92
C LEU A 42 2.26 4.10 4.73
N PRO A 43 2.75 3.85 3.50
CA PRO A 43 4.17 3.80 3.22
C PRO A 43 4.84 5.14 3.57
N VAL A 44 6.05 5.04 4.12
CA VAL A 44 6.86 6.20 4.51
C VAL A 44 7.97 6.42 3.51
N THR A 45 8.01 7.61 2.91
CA THR A 45 9.06 8.05 1.99
C THR A 45 10.16 8.79 2.75
N GLY A 46 11.42 8.47 2.43
CA GLY A 46 12.58 9.22 2.87
C GLY A 46 12.75 10.54 2.11
N PRO A 47 13.77 11.34 2.47
CA PRO A 47 14.07 12.62 1.83
C PRO A 47 14.32 12.52 0.30
N GLY A 48 14.78 11.37 -0.18
CA GLY A 48 15.05 11.11 -1.59
C GLY A 48 13.91 10.41 -2.33
N GLY A 49 12.75 10.25 -1.69
CA GLY A 49 11.59 9.53 -2.24
C GLY A 49 11.67 8.01 -2.11
N GLU A 50 12.73 7.48 -1.51
CA GLU A 50 12.86 6.05 -1.28
C GLU A 50 11.90 5.56 -0.19
N ILE A 51 11.34 4.37 -0.36
CA ILE A 51 10.43 3.78 0.63
C ILE A 51 11.24 3.18 1.80
N TRP A 52 11.05 3.72 3.01
CA TRP A 52 11.74 3.24 4.22
C TRP A 52 11.01 2.11 4.94
N GLY A 53 9.69 2.05 4.80
CA GLY A 53 8.82 1.17 5.56
C GLY A 53 7.39 1.68 5.49
N TYR A 54 6.55 1.26 6.43
CA TYR A 54 5.22 1.82 6.59
C TYR A 54 4.91 2.12 8.06
N LEU A 55 3.92 2.98 8.28
CA LEU A 55 3.31 3.21 9.58
C LEU A 55 1.87 2.74 9.56
N HIS A 56 1.42 2.16 10.67
CA HIS A 56 0.02 1.86 10.92
C HIS A 56 -0.61 3.00 11.71
N ILE A 57 -1.87 3.35 11.44
CA ILE A 57 -2.62 4.31 12.29
C ILE A 57 -2.57 3.99 13.80
N LYS A 58 -2.47 2.71 14.17
CA LYS A 58 -2.34 2.28 15.58
C LYS A 58 -1.05 2.76 16.24
N ASP A 59 0.01 2.99 15.47
CA ASP A 59 1.28 3.51 15.98
C ASP A 59 1.11 4.95 16.50
N ALA A 60 0.20 5.73 15.90
CA ALA A 60 -0.12 7.07 16.38
C ALA A 60 -0.91 7.06 17.69
N LEU A 61 -1.81 6.09 17.88
CA LEU A 61 -2.62 5.96 19.09
C LEU A 61 -1.78 5.67 20.34
N GLY A 62 -0.61 5.04 20.17
CA GLY A 62 0.33 4.73 21.24
C GLY A 62 1.41 5.78 21.48
N ALA A 63 1.45 6.87 20.69
CA ALA A 63 2.52 7.84 20.74
C ALA A 63 2.29 8.90 21.83
N SER A 64 3.28 9.08 22.72
CA SER A 64 3.26 10.12 23.76
C SER A 64 3.47 11.52 23.18
N GLU A 65 4.46 11.66 22.28
CA GLU A 65 4.78 12.92 21.61
C GLU A 65 4.02 13.01 20.29
N ARG A 66 2.88 13.69 20.30
CA ARG A 66 1.90 13.70 19.20
C ARG A 66 2.30 14.59 18.02
N ASP A 67 3.17 15.56 18.28
CA ASP A 67 3.53 16.64 17.38
C ASP A 67 5.02 16.57 16.95
N GLU A 68 5.74 15.55 17.41
CA GLU A 68 7.09 15.22 16.96
C GLU A 68 7.04 14.12 15.87
N PRO A 69 7.99 14.10 14.93
CA PRO A 69 8.08 13.04 13.93
C PRO A 69 8.28 11.66 14.55
N PHE A 70 7.75 10.62 13.90
CA PHE A 70 8.05 9.25 14.30
C PHE A 70 9.56 8.96 14.18
N PRO A 71 10.18 8.29 15.17
CA PRO A 71 11.53 7.82 15.01
C PRO A 71 11.58 6.71 13.96
N ARG A 72 12.69 6.61 13.22
CA ARG A 72 12.87 5.59 12.17
C ARG A 72 12.65 4.15 12.65
N THR A 73 12.86 3.89 13.94
CA THR A 73 12.63 2.58 14.58
C THR A 73 11.16 2.20 14.73
N SER A 74 10.23 3.16 14.58
CA SER A 74 8.78 2.91 14.57
C SER A 74 8.28 2.39 13.22
N LEU A 75 9.09 2.46 12.17
CA LEU A 75 8.70 1.99 10.85
C LEU A 75 8.63 0.47 10.81
N HIS A 76 7.49 -0.04 10.36
CA HIS A 76 7.31 -1.46 10.11
C HIS A 76 7.94 -1.84 8.76
N PRO A 77 8.59 -3.01 8.66
CA PRO A 77 9.18 -3.47 7.41
C PRO A 77 8.09 -3.78 6.38
N ILE A 78 8.35 -3.46 5.11
CA ILE A 78 7.46 -3.84 4.00
C ILE A 78 7.98 -5.12 3.34
N THR A 79 7.10 -6.11 3.23
CA THR A 79 7.35 -7.31 2.43
C THR A 79 7.49 -6.92 0.97
N LYS A 80 8.59 -7.34 0.32
CA LYS A 80 8.82 -7.09 -1.11
C LYS A 80 8.51 -8.32 -1.93
N VAL A 81 7.84 -8.12 -3.05
CA VAL A 81 7.42 -9.17 -3.98
C VAL A 81 7.77 -8.74 -5.41
N SER A 82 8.32 -9.65 -6.23
CA SER A 82 8.60 -9.33 -7.63
C SER A 82 7.28 -9.23 -8.41
N HIS A 83 7.17 -8.30 -9.35
CA HIS A 83 6.00 -8.16 -10.22
C HIS A 83 5.64 -9.46 -10.98
N ASP A 84 6.63 -10.31 -11.28
CA ASP A 84 6.46 -11.62 -11.93
C ASP A 84 5.99 -12.74 -10.97
N THR A 85 5.88 -12.44 -9.66
CA THR A 85 5.49 -13.47 -8.68
C THR A 85 4.04 -13.86 -8.90
N PRO A 86 3.70 -15.17 -8.88
CA PRO A 86 2.33 -15.63 -8.91
C PRO A 86 1.48 -15.06 -7.76
N LEU A 87 0.20 -14.85 -8.02
CA LEU A 87 -0.77 -14.29 -7.07
C LEU A 87 -0.90 -15.14 -5.79
N ASP A 88 -0.97 -16.45 -5.94
CA ASP A 88 -1.12 -17.42 -4.84
C ASP A 88 0.12 -17.49 -3.93
N ASP A 89 1.31 -17.48 -4.53
CA ASP A 89 2.58 -17.34 -3.82
C ASP A 89 2.65 -16.01 -3.07
N THR A 90 2.16 -14.93 -3.69
CA THR A 90 2.10 -13.60 -3.08
C THR A 90 1.16 -13.58 -1.88
N MET A 91 -0.06 -14.09 -2.01
CA MET A 91 -1.01 -14.24 -0.90
C MET A 91 -0.41 -15.00 0.29
N THR A 92 0.33 -16.08 0.01
CA THR A 92 0.98 -16.87 1.07
C THR A 92 2.06 -16.06 1.78
N ARG A 93 2.84 -15.26 1.04
CA ARG A 93 3.90 -14.40 1.59
C ARG A 93 3.36 -13.20 2.35
N THR A 94 2.20 -12.68 1.94
CA THR A 94 1.58 -11.48 2.52
C THR A 94 0.48 -11.80 3.53
N ALA A 95 0.17 -13.08 3.78
CA ALA A 95 -0.82 -13.50 4.78
C ALA A 95 -0.60 -12.88 6.18
N GLY A 96 0.65 -12.62 6.55
CA GLY A 96 1.00 -11.93 7.80
C GLY A 96 1.11 -10.40 7.70
N THR A 97 1.20 -9.85 6.50
CA THR A 97 1.42 -8.42 6.24
C THR A 97 0.41 -7.93 5.21
N HIS A 98 -0.56 -7.12 5.63
CA HIS A 98 -1.66 -6.65 4.77
C HIS A 98 -1.21 -5.65 3.68
N LEU A 99 0.08 -5.34 3.58
CA LEU A 99 0.68 -4.41 2.63
C LEU A 99 2.00 -5.01 2.13
N ALA A 100 2.18 -5.04 0.82
CA ALA A 100 3.42 -5.45 0.16
C ALA A 100 3.86 -4.40 -0.87
N ALA A 101 5.16 -4.22 -1.02
CA ALA A 101 5.75 -3.45 -2.10
C ALA A 101 6.06 -4.38 -3.27
N VAL A 102 5.60 -4.00 -4.46
CA VAL A 102 5.89 -4.72 -5.69
C VAL A 102 7.13 -4.12 -6.34
N THR A 103 8.05 -4.97 -6.77
CA THR A 103 9.32 -4.55 -7.37
C THR A 103 9.51 -5.03 -8.79
N ASP A 104 10.20 -4.23 -9.59
CA ASP A 104 10.74 -4.66 -10.89
C ASP A 104 11.91 -5.65 -10.73
N ALA A 105 12.47 -6.08 -11.86
CA ALA A 105 13.62 -6.99 -11.91
C ALA A 105 14.92 -6.39 -11.32
N GLN A 106 14.98 -5.07 -11.15
CA GLN A 106 16.11 -4.35 -10.54
C GLN A 106 15.93 -4.16 -9.02
N GLY A 107 14.76 -4.53 -8.47
CA GLY A 107 14.41 -4.36 -7.06
C GLY A 107 13.86 -2.97 -6.72
N THR A 108 13.56 -2.14 -7.72
CA THR A 108 12.92 -0.84 -7.56
C THR A 108 11.46 -1.04 -7.19
N VAL A 109 10.95 -0.31 -6.21
CA VAL A 109 9.52 -0.33 -5.89
C VAL A 109 8.76 0.38 -7.01
N ILE A 110 7.87 -0.33 -7.67
CA ILE A 110 7.02 0.19 -8.76
C ILE A 110 5.59 0.46 -8.30
N GLY A 111 5.20 -0.09 -7.15
CA GLY A 111 3.87 0.07 -6.59
C GLY A 111 3.65 -0.78 -5.34
N PHE A 112 2.40 -0.86 -4.93
CA PHE A 112 1.98 -1.57 -3.73
C PHE A 112 0.75 -2.42 -3.99
N LEU A 113 0.56 -3.39 -3.10
CA LEU A 113 -0.54 -4.33 -3.16
C LEU A 113 -0.97 -4.66 -1.72
N THR A 114 -2.28 -4.73 -1.49
CA THR A 114 -2.86 -5.12 -0.21
C THR A 114 -3.49 -6.49 -0.29
N MET A 115 -3.77 -7.09 0.87
CA MET A 115 -4.57 -8.32 0.93
C MET A 115 -5.99 -8.10 0.41
N GLU A 116 -6.50 -6.88 0.49
CA GLU A 116 -7.86 -6.53 0.03
C GLU A 116 -7.91 -6.57 -1.51
N ASP A 117 -6.93 -5.95 -2.18
CA ASP A 117 -6.78 -6.01 -3.65
C ASP A 117 -6.68 -7.46 -4.15
N LEU A 118 -5.86 -8.27 -3.45
CA LEU A 118 -5.70 -9.69 -3.73
C LEU A 118 -7.00 -10.49 -3.61
N LEU A 119 -7.81 -10.20 -2.57
CA LEU A 119 -9.08 -10.86 -2.35
C LEU A 119 -10.14 -10.41 -3.36
N GLU A 120 -10.15 -9.13 -3.72
CA GLU A 120 -11.06 -8.59 -4.73
C GLU A 120 -10.85 -9.31 -6.07
N GLU A 121 -9.61 -9.48 -6.51
CA GLU A 121 -9.30 -10.19 -7.75
C GLU A 121 -9.76 -11.66 -7.71
N LEU A 122 -9.53 -12.35 -6.59
CA LEU A 122 -9.98 -13.73 -6.43
C LEU A 122 -11.51 -13.86 -6.48
N VAL A 123 -12.24 -12.93 -5.87
CA VAL A 123 -13.70 -12.93 -5.84
C VAL A 123 -14.29 -12.44 -7.16
N GLY A 124 -13.71 -11.42 -7.79
CA GLY A 124 -14.13 -10.83 -9.05
C GLY A 124 -14.04 -11.82 -10.19
N ALA A 125 -12.92 -12.50 -10.32
CA ALA A 125 -12.73 -13.51 -11.36
C ALA A 125 -13.57 -14.79 -11.14
N ALA A 126 -14.01 -15.07 -9.90
CA ALA A 126 -15.00 -16.12 -9.65
C ALA A 126 -16.42 -15.75 -10.15
N HIS A 127 -16.73 -14.45 -10.28
CA HIS A 127 -18.03 -13.95 -10.73
C HIS A 127 -18.07 -13.58 -12.22
N ASP A 128 -16.95 -13.17 -12.83
CA ASP A 128 -16.88 -12.84 -14.25
C ASP A 128 -15.53 -13.25 -14.88
N PRO A 129 -15.45 -14.45 -15.49
CA PRO A 129 -14.21 -14.94 -16.11
C PRO A 129 -13.80 -14.19 -17.40
N GLY A 130 -14.49 -13.10 -17.79
CA GLY A 130 -14.16 -12.28 -18.96
C GLY A 130 -14.15 -10.76 -18.72
N GLY A 131 -14.27 -10.29 -17.48
CA GLY A 131 -14.41 -8.88 -17.15
C GLY A 131 -13.10 -8.21 -16.75
N ILE A 132 -12.62 -7.24 -17.55
CA ILE A 132 -11.60 -6.27 -17.12
C ILE A 132 -12.08 -5.57 -15.83
N ALA A 133 -11.35 -5.76 -14.74
CA ALA A 133 -11.64 -5.17 -13.44
C ALA A 133 -11.74 -3.64 -13.59
N SER A 134 -12.86 -3.14 -13.08
CA SER A 134 -13.37 -1.81 -13.32
C SER A 134 -12.47 -0.74 -12.71
N ALA A 135 -11.76 0.00 -13.56
CA ALA A 135 -11.25 1.33 -13.24
C ALA A 135 -12.39 2.22 -12.70
N ARG A 136 -12.51 2.31 -11.37
CA ARG A 136 -13.52 3.07 -10.61
C ARG A 136 -13.16 2.87 -9.14
N GLU A 137 -12.76 3.86 -8.35
CA GLU A 137 -13.53 5.07 -8.07
C GLU A 137 -12.66 6.16 -7.41
N ARG A 138 -12.83 7.40 -7.93
CA ARG A 138 -12.54 8.71 -7.32
C ARG A 138 -11.13 9.32 -7.46
N SER A 139 -10.80 9.67 -8.69
CA SER A 139 -10.34 11.04 -8.94
C SER A 139 -11.43 12.04 -8.51
N SER A 140 -11.15 12.81 -7.47
CA SER A 140 -11.77 14.12 -7.18
C SER A 140 -10.78 14.84 -6.27
N HIS A 141 -9.81 15.61 -6.78
CA HIS A 141 -10.01 16.99 -7.20
C HIS A 141 -11.04 17.72 -6.34
N THR A 142 -10.57 18.36 -5.27
CA THR A 142 -11.22 19.52 -4.68
C THR A 142 -10.13 20.47 -4.22
N THR A 143 -10.09 21.60 -4.92
CA THR A 143 -9.37 22.82 -4.68
C THR A 143 -9.42 23.23 -3.21
N ASP A 144 -8.27 23.61 -2.65
CA ASP A 144 -8.17 24.43 -1.44
C ASP A 144 -8.91 25.76 -1.65
N PRO A 145 -9.68 26.23 -0.67
CA PRO A 145 -9.68 27.66 -0.41
C PRO A 145 -9.42 27.96 1.07
N ASP A 146 -8.37 28.76 1.27
CA ASP A 146 -8.01 29.62 2.42
C ASP A 146 -7.92 29.00 3.83
#